data_AF-A0A355Q819-F1
#
_entry.id   AF-A0A355Q819-F1
#
_cell.length_a   1.000
_cell.length_b   1.000
_cell.length_c   1.000
_cell.angle_alpha   90.00
_cell.angle_beta   90.00
_cell.angle_gamma   90.00
#
_symmetry.space_group_name_H-M   'P 1'
#
loop_
_entity.id
_entity.type
_entity.pdbx_description
1 polymer ?
#
loop_
_entity_poly.entity_id
_entity_poly.type
_entity_poly.pdbx_seq_one_letter_code
_entity_poly.pdbx_strand_id
1 'polypeptide(L)' 'GRTLGFPTANIIPNVNLALNKGVYVSRVCWLGRRFWGVTNFGTRPTFLKDQPLMETHLLDE' A
#
# COMPACT_ATOMS: atom_id res chain seq x y z
N GLY A 1 8.50 -6.27 -1.48
CA GLY A 1 8.56 -6.30 -0.01
C GLY A 1 8.89 -7.68 0.55
N ARG A 2 8.00 -8.66 0.37
CA ARG A 2 8.05 -9.94 1.10
C ARG A 2 9.38 -10.70 1.01
N THR A 3 10.00 -10.77 -0.17
CA THR A 3 11.30 -11.45 -0.38
C THR A 3 12.48 -10.69 0.25
N LEU A 4 12.35 -9.38 0.44
CA LEU A 4 13.38 -8.50 1.01
C LEU A 4 13.25 -8.35 2.54
N GLY A 5 12.36 -9.11 3.19
CA GLY A 5 12.13 -9.03 4.64
C GLY A 5 11.11 -7.96 5.07
N PHE A 6 10.48 -7.25 4.13
CA PHE A 6 9.49 -6.21 4.43
C PHE A 6 8.08 -6.66 4.02
N PRO A 7 7.33 -7.37 4.90
CA PRO A 7 5.97 -7.80 4.59
C PRO A 7 5.07 -6.59 4.29
N THR A 8 4.23 -6.72 3.28
CA THR A 8 3.37 -5.64 2.77
C THR A 8 1.96 -6.16 2.56
N ALA A 9 0.97 -5.35 2.91
CA ALA A 9 -0.43 -5.57 2.62
C ALA A 9 -0.78 -4.92 1.28
N ASN A 10 -1.33 -5.70 0.36
CA ASN A 10 -1.81 -5.23 -0.94
C ASN A 10 -3.28 -4.81 -0.82
N ILE A 11 -3.58 -3.58 -1.20
CA ILE A 11 -4.91 -2.97 -1.09
C ILE A 11 -5.30 -2.41 -2.45
N ILE A 12 -6.48 -2.79 -2.93
CA ILE A 12 -7.08 -2.18 -4.12
C ILE A 12 -8.02 -1.07 -3.62
N PRO A 13 -7.78 0.20 -3.97
CA PRO A 13 -8.66 1.27 -3.55
C PRO A 13 -10.00 1.18 -4.29
N ASN A 14 -11.10 1.28 -3.54
CA ASN A 14 -12.46 1.28 -4.10
C ASN A 14 -12.90 2.65 -4.64
N VAL A 15 -12.00 3.65 -4.60
CA VAL A 15 -12.24 5.03 -5.01
C VAL A 15 -11.04 5.55 -5.79
N ASN A 16 -11.26 6.57 -6.62
CA ASN A 16 -10.15 7.34 -7.18
C ASN A 16 -9.56 8.22 -6.07
N LEU A 17 -8.31 7.92 -5.68
CA LEU A 17 -7.62 8.64 -4.62
C LEU A 17 -7.16 10.05 -5.02
N ALA A 18 -7.13 10.37 -6.32
CA ALA A 18 -6.55 11.61 -6.87
C ALA A 18 -5.11 11.88 -6.36
N LEU A 19 -4.38 10.82 -5.98
CA LEU A 19 -2.99 10.89 -5.56
C LEU A 19 -2.06 10.69 -6.75
N ASN A 20 -0.93 11.35 -6.74
CA ASN A 20 0.17 11.01 -7.64
C ASN A 20 0.76 9.65 -7.24
N LYS A 21 1.32 8.92 -8.22
CA LYS A 21 2.07 7.70 -7.92
C LYS A 21 3.27 8.07 -7.05
N GLY A 22 3.50 7.34 -5.97
CA GLY A 22 4.55 7.67 -5.01
C GLY A 22 4.41 6.95 -3.68
N VAL A 23 5.32 7.30 -2.76
CA VAL A 23 5.40 6.73 -1.43
C VAL A 23 4.88 7.74 -0.41
N TYR A 24 4.03 7.28 0.49
CA TYR A 24 3.34 8.10 1.48
C TYR A 24 3.48 7.49 2.88
N VAL A 25 3.59 8.35 3.90
CA VAL A 25 3.32 7.93 5.28
C VAL A 25 1.81 7.74 5.44
N SER A 26 1.40 6.64 6.05
CA SER A 26 0.00 6.29 6.22
C SER A 26 -0.33 5.88 7.66
N ARG A 27 -1.62 6.01 7.97
CA ARG A 27 -2.24 5.56 9.21
C ARG A 27 -3.08 4.32 8.91
N VAL A 28 -2.65 3.14 9.36
CA VAL A 28 -3.33 1.86 9.05
C VAL A 28 -4.19 1.40 10.22
N CYS A 29 -5.49 1.24 9.98
CA CYS A 29 -6.41 0.66 10.95
C CYS A 29 -6.57 -0.84 10.68
N TRP A 30 -6.21 -1.69 11.64
CA TRP A 30 -6.35 -3.14 11.53
C TRP A 30 -6.79 -3.72 12.87
N LEU A 31 -7.89 -4.49 12.86
CA LEU A 31 -8.49 -5.10 14.06
C LEU A 31 -8.70 -4.11 15.22
N GLY A 32 -9.17 -2.89 14.90
CA GLY A 32 -9.41 -1.83 15.89
C GLY A 32 -8.14 -1.16 16.42
N ARG A 33 -6.95 -1.64 16.04
CA ARG A 33 -5.67 -1.02 16.38
C ARG A 33 -5.18 -0.13 15.25
N ARG A 34 -4.34 0.82 15.65
CA ARG A 34 -3.83 1.87 14.80
C ARG A 34 -2.31 1.74 14.68
N PHE A 35 -1.79 1.47 13.47
CA PHE A 35 -0.35 1.40 13.13
C PHE A 35 0.13 2.51 12.19
N TRP A 36 1.37 2.95 12.34
CA TRP A 36 2.03 3.75 11.31
C TRP A 36 2.48 2.84 10.18
N GLY A 37 2.48 3.35 8.96
CA GLY A 37 2.94 2.59 7.80
C GLY A 37 3.51 3.46 6.71
N VAL A 38 4.17 2.80 5.77
CA VAL A 38 4.64 3.36 4.52
C VAL A 38 3.87 2.70 3.40
N THR A 39 3.15 3.49 2.62
CA THR A 39 2.31 3.02 1.52
C THR A 39 2.85 3.50 0.18
N ASN A 40 3.17 2.57 -0.71
CA ASN A 40 3.41 2.85 -2.10
C ASN A 40 2.08 2.85 -2.85
N PHE A 41 1.74 3.94 -3.54
CA PHE A 41 0.63 4.02 -4.48
C PHE A 41 1.16 3.98 -5.91
N GLY A 42 0.78 2.95 -6.66
CA GLY A 42 1.27 2.74 -8.01
C GLY A 42 0.33 1.88 -8.86
N THR A 43 0.86 1.38 -9.96
CA THR A 43 0.19 0.47 -10.89
C THR A 43 0.99 -0.81 -10.99
N ARG A 44 0.33 -1.97 -10.99
CA ARG A 44 1.03 -3.25 -11.14
C ARG A 44 1.49 -3.41 -12.60
N PRO A 45 2.78 -3.64 -12.88
CA PRO A 45 3.29 -3.69 -14.26
C PRO A 45 3.04 -5.03 -14.98
N THR A 46 2.38 -6.01 -14.36
CA THR A 46 2.14 -7.32 -15.00
C THR A 46 0.93 -7.31 -15.92
N PHE A 47 1.25 -7.34 -17.22
CA PHE A 47 0.53 -7.73 -18.45
C PHE A 47 -0.94 -7.38 -18.71
N LEU A 48 -1.80 -7.07 -17.74
CA LEU A 48 -3.16 -6.62 -18.03
C LEU A 48 -3.72 -5.82 -16.84
N LYS A 49 -4.03 -4.55 -17.13
CA LYS A 49 -4.80 -3.55 -16.36
C LYS A 49 -3.98 -2.57 -15.53
N ASP A 50 -4.13 -1.29 -15.88
CA ASP A 50 -3.78 -0.08 -15.11
C ASP A 50 -4.57 0.03 -13.79
N GLN A 51 -4.73 -1.07 -13.06
CA GLN A 51 -5.42 -1.05 -11.79
C GLN A 51 -4.53 -0.38 -10.73
N PRO A 52 -5.04 0.64 -10.04
CA PRO A 52 -4.35 1.23 -8.92
C PRO A 52 -4.13 0.18 -7.84
N LEU A 53 -2.91 0.15 -7.29
CA LEU A 53 -2.51 -0.74 -6.21
C LEU A 53 -1.82 0.06 -5.12
N MET A 54 -2.22 -0.18 -3.88
CA MET A 54 -1.52 0.30 -2.69
C MET A 54 -0.79 -0.88 -2.03
N GLU A 55 0.50 -0.72 -1.80
CA GLU A 55 1.30 -1.69 -1.04
C GLU A 55 1.74 -1.02 0.27
N THR A 56 1.30 -1.53 1.42
CA THR A 56 1.57 -0.90 2.72
C THR A 56 2.41 -1.79 3.61
N HIS A 57 3.52 -1.26 4.11
CA HIS A 57 4.34 -1.86 5.17
C HIS A 57 4.02 -1.17 6.50
N LEU A 58 3.81 -1.92 7.57
CA LEU A 58 3.65 -1.37 8.92
C LEU A 58 5.02 -1.09 9.53
N LEU A 59 5.18 0.05 10.19
CA LEU A 59 6.40 0.41 10.91
C LEU A 59 6.32 -0.14 12.34
N ASP A 60 7.47 -0.60 12.86
CA ASP A 60 7.65 -1.14 14.23
C ASP A 60 6.88 -2.44 14.55
N GLU A 61 6.63 -3.27 13.54
CA GLU A 61 6.14 -4.67 13.66
C GLU A 61 7.26 -5.70 13.43
#